data_AF-A0A9E2KHE2-F1
#
_entry.id   AF-A0A9E2KHE2-F1
#
_cell.length_a   1.000
_cell.length_b   1.000
_cell.length_c   1.000
_cell.angle_alpha   90.00
_cell.angle_beta   90.00
_cell.angle_gamma   90.00
#
_symmetry.space_group_name_H-M   'P 1'
#
loop_
_entity.id
_entity.type
_entity.pdbx_description
1 polymer ?
#
loop_
_entity_poly.entity_id
_entity_poly.type
_entity_poly.pdbx_seq_one_letter_code
_entity_poly.pdbx_strand_id
1 'polypeptide(L)'
;MTTTKQDTYIKFLHDVQTFIPQERIYTDELRRLAWGTDAGFYRLIPQIVIRSKDEDEVSQLLRLATRHGVPVTFRAAGTSLSGQAISDSVLIVAGKHWEQYS
;
A
#
# COMPACT_ATOMS: atom_id res chain seq x y z
N MET A 1 -3.22 -28.14 3.11
CA MET A 1 -2.88 -27.07 4.07
C MET A 1 -3.46 -25.77 3.54
N THR A 2 -4.44 -25.20 4.21
CA THR A 2 -5.11 -23.96 3.77
C THR A 2 -4.27 -22.78 4.23
N THR A 3 -3.58 -22.08 3.32
CA THR A 3 -2.86 -20.83 3.63
C THR A 3 -3.87 -19.81 4.15
N THR A 4 -3.65 -19.25 5.34
CA THR A 4 -4.57 -18.24 5.88
C THR A 4 -4.33 -16.89 5.21
N LYS A 5 -5.35 -16.01 5.25
CA LYS A 5 -5.24 -14.62 4.76
C LYS A 5 -4.01 -13.93 5.39
N GLN A 6 -3.75 -14.16 6.68
CA GLN A 6 -2.63 -13.58 7.42
C GLN A 6 -1.26 -14.07 6.91
N ASP A 7 -1.12 -15.37 6.60
CA ASP A 7 0.13 -15.94 6.09
C ASP A 7 0.53 -15.31 4.75
N THR A 8 -0.45 -15.00 3.91
CA THR A 8 -0.22 -14.33 2.63
C THR A 8 0.34 -12.93 2.81
N TYR A 9 -0.19 -12.12 3.74
CA TYR A 9 0.34 -10.77 4.02
C TYR A 9 1.75 -10.82 4.60
N ILE A 10 2.06 -11.81 5.46
CA ILE A 10 3.40 -11.97 6.03
C ILE A 10 4.42 -12.29 4.93
N LYS A 11 4.09 -13.21 4.01
CA LYS A 11 4.97 -13.57 2.87
C LYS A 11 5.18 -12.39 1.93
N PHE A 12 4.10 -11.67 1.61
CA PHE A 12 4.18 -10.45 0.82
C PHE A 12 5.07 -9.40 1.49
N LEU A 13 4.87 -9.14 2.79
CA LEU A 13 5.67 -8.17 3.54
C LEU A 13 7.15 -8.53 3.56
N HIS A 14 7.47 -9.81 3.77
CA HIS A 14 8.85 -10.30 3.77
C HIS A 14 9.54 -10.01 2.43
N ASP A 15 8.89 -10.28 1.31
CA ASP A 15 9.45 -9.99 -0.02
C ASP A 15 9.56 -8.47 -0.27
N VAL A 16 8.59 -7.69 0.18
CA VAL A 16 8.61 -6.22 0.07
C VAL A 16 9.80 -5.60 0.83
N GLN A 17 10.10 -6.11 2.02
CA GLN A 17 11.20 -5.60 2.85
C GLN A 17 12.60 -5.78 2.21
N THR A 18 12.71 -6.61 1.16
CA THR A 18 13.99 -6.79 0.45
C THR A 18 14.38 -5.59 -0.42
N PHE A 19 13.41 -4.75 -0.82
CA PHE A 19 13.67 -3.60 -1.70
C PHE A 19 13.00 -2.29 -1.24
N ILE A 20 12.01 -2.36 -0.34
CA ILE A 20 11.44 -1.18 0.31
C ILE A 20 12.01 -1.05 1.73
N PRO A 21 12.71 0.05 2.06
CA PRO A 21 13.17 0.36 3.41
C PRO A 21 12.02 0.42 4.41
N GLN A 22 12.28 -0.06 5.64
CA GLN A 22 11.28 -0.21 6.69
C GLN A 22 10.59 1.12 7.06
N GLU A 23 11.28 2.25 6.98
CA GLU A 23 10.73 3.58 7.26
C GLU A 23 9.61 4.00 6.28
N ARG A 24 9.49 3.32 5.15
CA ARG A 24 8.45 3.51 4.13
C ARG A 24 7.35 2.44 4.19
N ILE A 25 7.35 1.57 5.19
CA ILE A 25 6.35 0.52 5.42
C ILE A 25 5.68 0.76 6.78
N TYR A 26 4.35 0.82 6.79
CA TYR A 26 3.57 1.02 8.00
C TYR A 26 2.60 -0.14 8.22
N THR A 27 2.82 -0.87 9.31
CA THR A 27 2.00 -2.01 9.75
C THR A 27 1.39 -1.77 11.14
N ASP A 28 1.82 -0.73 11.85
CA ASP A 28 1.28 -0.38 13.15
C ASP A 28 -0.12 0.24 13.03
N GLU A 29 -1.01 -0.13 13.94
CA GLU A 29 -2.42 0.24 13.90
C GLU A 29 -2.63 1.76 13.96
N LEU A 30 -1.84 2.48 14.77
CA LEU A 30 -1.95 3.93 14.92
C LEU A 30 -1.65 4.68 13.61
N ARG A 31 -0.57 4.32 12.89
CA ARG A 31 -0.27 4.93 11.60
C ARG A 31 -1.26 4.50 10.53
N ARG A 32 -1.73 3.24 10.53
CA ARG A 32 -2.77 2.76 9.58
C ARG A 32 -4.11 3.47 9.79
N LEU A 33 -4.49 3.76 11.04
CA LEU A 33 -5.69 4.54 11.39
C LEU A 33 -5.65 5.97 10.83
N ALA A 34 -4.47 6.61 10.83
CA ALA A 34 -4.30 7.95 10.23
C ALA A 34 -4.58 7.98 8.72
N TRP A 35 -4.41 6.84 8.03
CA TRP A 35 -4.74 6.68 6.60
C TRP A 35 -6.19 6.25 6.34
N GLY A 36 -6.88 5.67 7.33
CA GLY A 36 -8.25 5.18 7.22
C GLY A 36 -9.35 6.21 7.51
N THR A 37 -9.01 7.51 7.52
CA THR A 37 -9.96 8.60 7.82
C THR A 37 -10.27 9.37 6.53
N ASP A 38 -11.47 9.16 6.00
CA ASP A 38 -12.14 10.08 5.07
C ASP A 38 -13.44 10.57 5.74
N ALA A 39 -14.03 11.67 5.27
CA ALA A 39 -15.13 12.43 5.88
C ALA A 39 -16.50 11.70 5.96
N GLY A 40 -16.53 10.38 6.16
CA GLY A 40 -17.72 9.54 6.26
C GLY A 40 -17.60 8.38 7.25
N PHE A 41 -18.74 7.73 7.52
CA PHE A 41 -18.91 6.67 8.54
C PHE A 41 -18.20 5.33 8.23
N TYR A 42 -17.58 5.16 7.07
CA TYR A 42 -16.89 3.92 6.67
C TYR A 42 -15.37 4.05 6.81
N ARG A 43 -14.76 3.21 7.65
CA ARG A 43 -13.30 3.09 7.78
C ARG A 43 -12.86 1.72 7.30
N LEU A 44 -12.18 1.64 6.16
CA LEU A 44 -11.36 0.47 5.85
C LEU A 44 -9.93 0.81 6.26
N ILE A 45 -9.43 0.10 7.27
CA ILE A 45 -8.07 0.26 7.75
C ILE A 45 -7.21 -0.73 6.95
N PRO A 46 -6.23 -0.26 6.16
CA PRO A 46 -5.36 -1.16 5.41
C PRO A 46 -4.59 -2.06 6.37
N GLN A 47 -4.22 -3.27 5.96
CA GLN A 47 -3.27 -4.13 6.68
C GLN A 47 -1.84 -3.56 6.61
N ILE A 48 -1.47 -2.97 5.47
CA ILE A 48 -0.11 -2.46 5.21
C ILE A 48 -0.23 -1.16 4.40
N VAL A 49 0.52 -0.13 4.78
CA VAL A 49 0.72 1.07 3.95
C VAL A 49 2.17 1.13 3.49
N ILE A 50 2.39 1.34 2.20
CA ILE A 50 3.73 1.38 1.59
C ILE A 50 3.90 2.70 0.84
N ARG A 51 4.97 3.43 1.11
CA ARG A 51 5.35 4.63 0.36
C ARG A 51 6.38 4.29 -0.71
N SER A 52 5.92 4.19 -1.95
CA SER A 52 6.78 4.03 -3.13
C SER A 52 7.54 5.33 -3.44
N LYS A 53 8.76 5.23 -3.98
CA LYS A 53 9.55 6.39 -4.42
C LYS A 53 9.39 6.67 -5.91
N ASP A 54 9.24 5.64 -6.73
CA ASP A 54 9.25 5.68 -8.20
C ASP A 54 8.37 4.56 -8.79
N GLU A 55 8.26 4.56 -10.12
CA GLU A 55 7.46 3.60 -10.89
C GLU A 55 8.02 2.18 -10.83
N ASP A 56 9.35 2.03 -10.73
CA ASP A 56 10.00 0.72 -10.63
C ASP A 56 9.59 -0.02 -9.35
N GLU A 57 9.54 0.69 -8.22
CA GLU A 57 9.03 0.13 -6.97
C GLU A 57 7.55 -0.22 -7.06
N VAL A 58 6.72 0.62 -7.68
CA VAL A 58 5.29 0.32 -7.89
C VAL A 58 5.12 -0.93 -8.75
N SER A 59 5.84 -1.04 -9.86
CA SER A 59 5.81 -2.20 -10.75
C SER A 59 6.19 -3.49 -10.02
N GLN A 60 7.24 -3.45 -9.19
CA GLN A 60 7.65 -4.60 -8.38
C GLN A 60 6.60 -4.96 -7.31
N LEU A 61 6.03 -3.96 -6.63
CA LEU A 61 4.95 -4.16 -5.66
C LEU A 61 3.72 -4.82 -6.29
N LEU A 62 3.30 -4.38 -7.47
CA LEU A 62 2.18 -4.97 -8.21
C LEU A 62 2.46 -6.42 -8.60
N ARG A 63 3.67 -6.72 -9.08
CA ARG A 63 4.07 -8.11 -9.42
C ARG A 63 4.04 -9.03 -8.21
N LEU A 64 4.53 -8.58 -7.06
CA LEU A 64 4.47 -9.35 -5.82
C LEU A 64 3.04 -9.51 -5.32
N ALA A 65 2.23 -8.46 -5.39
CA ALA A 65 0.82 -8.52 -5.04
C ALA A 65 0.07 -9.57 -5.88
N THR A 66 0.31 -9.60 -7.20
CA THR A 66 -0.24 -10.64 -8.08
C THR A 66 0.27 -12.04 -7.71
N ARG A 67 1.58 -12.19 -7.46
CA ARG A 67 2.18 -13.48 -7.09
C ARG A 67 1.58 -14.06 -5.81
N HIS A 68 1.35 -13.21 -4.81
CA HIS A 68 0.82 -13.62 -3.51
C HIS A 68 -0.72 -13.61 -3.45
N GLY A 69 -1.40 -13.04 -4.45
CA GLY A 69 -2.86 -12.85 -4.41
C GLY A 69 -3.30 -11.81 -3.38
N VAL A 70 -2.48 -10.78 -3.15
CA VAL A 70 -2.77 -9.69 -2.21
C VAL A 70 -3.44 -8.53 -2.94
N PRO A 71 -4.66 -8.10 -2.55
CA PRO A 71 -5.28 -6.92 -3.12
C PRO A 71 -4.49 -5.66 -2.78
N VAL A 72 -4.29 -4.76 -3.74
CA VAL A 72 -3.58 -3.50 -3.55
C VAL A 72 -4.44 -2.34 -4.04
N THR A 73 -4.35 -1.20 -3.34
CA THR A 73 -4.98 0.05 -3.74
C THR A 73 -3.90 1.11 -3.86
N PHE A 74 -3.89 1.86 -4.96
CA PHE A 74 -2.91 2.90 -5.21
C PHE A 74 -3.47 4.30 -4.90
N ARG A 75 -2.67 5.16 -4.26
CA ARG A 75 -3.01 6.56 -3.94
C ARG A 75 -1.90 7.51 -4.39
N ALA A 76 -2.22 8.39 -5.33
CA ALA A 76 -1.32 9.45 -5.80
C ALA A 76 -1.54 10.78 -5.06
N ALA A 77 -0.57 11.70 -5.15
CA ALA A 77 -0.57 13.00 -4.44
C ALA A 77 -1.57 14.04 -4.99
N GLY A 78 -2.17 13.80 -6.16
CA GLY A 78 -3.37 14.52 -6.63
C GLY A 78 -3.11 15.70 -7.58
N THR A 79 -3.46 15.51 -8.84
CA THR A 79 -4.10 16.55 -9.71
C THR A 79 -5.30 16.01 -10.49
N SER A 80 -5.66 14.71 -10.34
CA SER A 80 -6.87 14.15 -10.94
C SER A 80 -7.75 13.46 -9.89
N LEU A 81 -9.05 13.73 -10.02
CA LEU A 81 -10.17 13.57 -9.08
C LEU A 81 -10.61 12.11 -8.86
N SER A 82 -9.68 11.17 -8.62
CA SER A 82 -10.02 9.79 -8.21
C SER A 82 -9.54 9.45 -6.78
N GLY A 83 -9.26 10.48 -5.98
CA GLY A 83 -8.63 10.44 -4.65
C GLY A 83 -9.40 9.75 -3.51
N GLN A 84 -10.24 8.76 -3.79
CA GLN A 84 -10.86 7.88 -2.81
C GLN A 84 -10.23 6.49 -2.91
N ALA A 85 -9.11 6.29 -2.22
CA ALA A 85 -8.44 5.01 -2.11
C ALA A 85 -8.59 4.51 -0.67
N ILE A 86 -9.76 3.93 -0.36
CA ILE A 86 -10.01 3.26 0.92
C ILE A 86 -9.80 1.76 0.69
N SER A 87 -9.02 1.10 1.56
CA SER A 87 -8.65 -0.32 1.41
C SER A 87 -8.54 -0.97 2.78
N ASP A 88 -9.01 -2.21 2.91
CA ASP A 88 -8.77 -3.07 4.09
C ASP A 88 -7.53 -3.96 3.90
N SER A 89 -6.82 -3.81 2.79
CA SER A 89 -5.67 -4.60 2.33
C SER A 89 -4.40 -3.74 2.28
N VAL A 90 -3.64 -3.72 1.18
CA VAL A 90 -2.40 -2.95 1.05
C VAL A 90 -2.67 -1.62 0.33
N LEU A 91 -2.28 -0.50 0.95
CA LEU A 91 -2.32 0.83 0.36
C LEU A 91 -0.92 1.24 -0.10
N ILE A 92 -0.75 1.45 -1.40
CA ILE A 92 0.49 1.95 -2.00
C ILE A 92 0.32 3.46 -2.24
N VAL A 93 1.16 4.26 -1.60
CA VAL A 93 1.16 5.72 -1.69
C VAL A 93 2.33 6.16 -2.57
N ALA A 94 2.05 6.98 -3.58
CA ALA A 94 3.09 7.60 -4.42
C ALA A 94 3.94 8.59 -3.59
N GLY A 95 5.25 8.58 -3.82
CA GLY A 95 6.18 9.50 -3.17
C GLY A 95 6.04 10.93 -3.68
N LYS A 96 6.56 11.90 -2.91
CA LYS A 96 6.53 13.34 -3.27
C LYS A 96 7.36 13.69 -4.52
N HIS A 97 8.19 12.78 -5.03
CA HIS A 97 9.06 13.02 -6.18
C HIS A 97 8.42 12.69 -7.54
N TRP A 98 7.14 12.32 -7.57
CA TRP A 98 6.39 12.03 -8.80
C TRP A 98 5.96 13.29 -9.58
N GLU A 99 6.33 14.48 -9.11
CA GLU A 99 6.00 15.77 -9.76
C GLU A 99 6.91 16.13 -10.95
N GLN A 100 7.87 15.28 -11.33
CA GLN A 100 8.90 15.61 -12.33
C GLN A 100 8.70 14.99 -13.73
N TYR A 101 7.58 14.31 -13.99
CA TYR A 101 7.26 13.88 -15.36
C TYR A 101 6.26 14.86 -15.99
N SER A 102 6.78 15.66 -16.93
CA SER A 102 6.01 16.50 -17.88
C SER A 102 5.65 15.71 -19.13
#